data_AF-A0A9W4MY96-F1
#
_entry.id   AF-A0A9W4MY96-F1
#
_cell.length_a   1.000
_cell.length_b   1.000
_cell.length_c   1.000
_cell.angle_alpha   90.00
_cell.angle_beta   90.00
_cell.angle_gamma   90.00
#
_symmetry.space_group_name_H-M   'P 1'
#
loop_
_entity.id
_entity.type
_entity.pdbx_description
1 polymer ?
#
loop_
_entity_poly.entity_id
_entity_poly.type
_entity_poly.pdbx_seq_one_letter_code
_entity_poly.pdbx_strand_id
1 'polypeptide(L)'
;MRFNDGAVDSQGRFWAGAMNDPKIKNPEAEGVLFRLDPDQSLHRMLAPVTIPNGIGWNLTDDVMYLTDSPTGKIFAFDFDASTGAITNRRVHFDIGEALEPDGFAIDVEGCIWSAVYGGGKVLRISPAGKVIGQIDLPTRNVTCPAFVGTELFITTAKDDTDDDRLPHSVRYGGRLYRVDVGVRGKPKNEFRFQG
;
A
#
# COMPACT_ATOMS: atom_id res chain seq x y z
N MET A 1 6.68 4.05 18.45
CA MET A 1 6.02 4.04 17.13
C MET A 1 7.05 3.75 16.07
N ARG A 2 6.69 2.96 15.06
CA ARG A 2 7.53 2.58 13.92
C ARG A 2 6.87 3.09 12.64
N PHE A 3 7.62 3.74 11.76
CA PHE A 3 7.13 4.04 10.41
C PHE A 3 7.05 2.76 9.57
N ASN A 4 6.06 2.70 8.68
CA ASN A 4 5.76 1.51 7.90
C ASN A 4 5.88 1.79 6.39
N ASP A 5 4.80 2.19 5.72
CA ASP A 5 4.82 2.52 4.29
C ASP A 5 4.71 4.04 4.04
N GLY A 6 5.13 4.48 2.85
CA GLY A 6 5.17 5.88 2.48
C GLY A 6 5.11 6.13 0.97
N ALA A 7 4.52 7.27 0.59
CA ALA A 7 4.45 7.73 -0.79
C ALA A 7 4.48 9.25 -0.88
N VAL A 8 4.77 9.77 -2.08
CA VAL A 8 4.81 11.20 -2.35
C VAL A 8 3.63 11.62 -3.22
N ASP A 9 2.93 12.68 -2.81
CA ASP A 9 1.82 13.23 -3.58
C ASP A 9 2.27 14.15 -4.73
N SER A 10 1.33 14.64 -5.52
CA SER A 10 1.60 15.48 -6.70
C SER A 10 2.29 16.82 -6.38
N GLN A 11 2.19 17.29 -5.14
CA GLN A 11 2.82 18.53 -4.68
C GLN A 11 4.22 18.30 -4.13
N GLY A 12 4.68 17.05 -4.07
CA GLY A 12 5.99 16.69 -3.54
C GLY A 12 6.02 16.59 -2.02
N ARG A 13 4.88 16.38 -1.35
CA ARG A 13 4.81 16.13 0.10
C ARG A 13 4.96 14.64 0.38
N PHE A 14 5.74 14.28 1.39
CA PHE A 14 5.96 12.88 1.75
C PHE A 14 4.96 12.43 2.82
N TRP A 15 4.18 11.41 2.51
CA TRP A 15 3.20 10.80 3.40
C TRP A 15 3.75 9.51 3.95
N ALA A 16 3.66 9.30 5.26
CA ALA A 16 4.18 8.12 5.92
C ALA A 16 3.27 7.63 7.05
N GLY A 17 2.92 6.36 7.00
CA GLY A 17 2.16 5.70 8.05
C GLY A 17 3.05 5.26 9.21
N ALA A 18 2.58 5.45 10.44
CA ALA A 18 3.21 4.94 11.66
C ALA A 18 2.27 4.00 12.40
N MET A 19 2.83 2.97 13.04
CA MET A 19 2.14 1.94 13.80
C MET A 19 2.83 1.64 15.14
N ASN A 20 2.19 0.87 16.01
CA ASN A 20 2.89 0.21 17.10
C ASN A 20 3.87 -0.85 16.55
N ASP A 21 4.95 -1.14 17.27
CA ASP A 21 5.88 -2.18 16.83
C ASP A 21 5.28 -3.57 17.11
N PRO A 22 5.01 -4.40 16.08
CA PRO A 22 4.38 -5.70 16.26
C PRO A 22 5.30 -6.70 16.99
N LYS A 23 6.61 -6.41 17.11
CA LYS A 23 7.54 -7.19 17.92
C LYS A 23 7.41 -6.92 19.42
N ILE A 24 6.74 -5.81 19.79
CA ILE A 24 6.59 -5.38 21.19
C ILE A 24 5.18 -5.65 21.70
N LYS A 25 4.16 -5.39 20.87
CA LYS A 25 2.76 -5.66 21.22
C LYS A 25 1.93 -5.96 19.97
N ASN A 26 0.80 -6.63 20.15
CA ASN A 26 -0.14 -6.89 19.06
C ASN A 26 -0.58 -5.57 18.37
N PRO A 27 -0.85 -5.57 17.06
CA PRO A 27 -1.37 -4.40 16.35
C PRO A 27 -2.64 -3.84 17.01
N GLU A 28 -2.63 -2.54 17.25
CA GLU A 28 -3.76 -1.80 17.84
C GLU A 28 -4.00 -0.52 17.03
N ALA A 29 -5.23 0.01 17.09
CA ALA A 29 -5.61 1.24 16.39
C ALA A 29 -5.04 2.49 17.11
N GLU A 30 -3.71 2.60 17.16
CA GLU A 30 -2.95 3.72 17.73
C GLU A 30 -2.03 4.39 16.70
N GLY A 31 -1.98 3.83 15.49
CA GLY A 31 -1.19 4.36 14.39
C GLY A 31 -1.71 5.71 13.88
N VAL A 32 -0.83 6.39 13.16
CA VAL A 32 -1.06 7.74 12.63
C VAL A 32 -0.50 7.83 11.22
N LEU A 33 -1.25 8.43 10.30
CA LEU A 33 -0.73 8.87 9.01
C LEU A 33 -0.17 10.29 9.15
N PHE A 34 1.09 10.47 8.78
CA PHE A 34 1.75 11.75 8.76
C PHE A 34 1.95 12.27 7.34
N ARG A 35 2.08 13.58 7.20
CA ARG A 35 2.52 14.28 5.99
C ARG A 35 3.63 15.24 6.33
N LEU A 36 4.75 15.14 5.62
CA LEU A 36 5.89 16.04 5.68
C LEU A 36 5.86 16.93 4.44
N ASP A 37 5.76 18.23 4.64
CA ASP A 37 5.73 19.21 3.56
C ASP A 37 7.16 19.59 3.11
N PRO A 38 7.32 20.18 1.92
CA PRO A 38 8.62 20.61 1.40
C PRO A 38 9.43 21.51 2.33
N ASP A 39 8.76 22.33 3.14
CA ASP A 39 9.35 23.20 4.16
C ASP A 39 9.70 22.49 5.47
N GLN A 40 9.58 21.15 5.48
CA GLN A 40 9.81 20.26 6.62
C GLN A 40 8.76 20.36 7.74
N SER A 41 7.64 21.07 7.53
CA SER A 41 6.53 21.03 8.48
C SER A 41 5.87 19.64 8.48
N LEU A 42 5.62 19.12 9.68
CA LEU A 42 5.08 17.77 9.89
C LEU A 42 3.64 17.84 10.43
N HIS A 43 2.72 17.19 9.72
CA HIS A 43 1.29 17.21 10.00
C HIS A 43 0.76 15.81 10.32
N ARG A 44 -0.17 15.72 11.28
CA ARG A 44 -0.92 14.50 11.57
C ARG A 44 -2.22 14.52 10.76
N MET A 45 -2.32 13.64 9.77
CA MET A 45 -3.41 13.70 8.78
C MET A 45 -4.57 12.77 9.11
N LEU A 46 -4.28 11.60 9.68
CA LEU A 46 -5.31 10.63 10.05
C LEU A 46 -4.88 9.84 11.28
N ALA A 47 -5.79 9.72 12.24
CA ALA A 47 -5.69 8.81 13.36
C ALA A 47 -7.10 8.49 13.90
N PRO A 48 -7.34 7.29 14.46
CA PRO A 48 -6.41 6.17 14.49
C PRO A 48 -6.39 5.36 13.19
N VAL A 49 -5.27 4.67 12.94
CA VAL A 49 -5.10 3.58 11.96
C VAL A 49 -4.39 2.40 12.64
N THR A 50 -4.51 1.18 12.14
CA THR A 50 -3.86 0.00 12.77
C THR A 50 -2.48 -0.26 12.17
N ILE A 51 -2.43 -0.63 10.89
CA ILE A 51 -1.18 -0.81 10.13
C ILE A 51 -1.36 -0.10 8.79
N PRO A 52 -1.01 1.20 8.70
CA PRO A 52 -1.03 1.91 7.44
C PRO A 52 0.04 1.35 6.52
N ASN A 53 -0.39 0.80 5.39
CA ASN A 53 0.45 0.32 4.29
C ASN A 53 0.17 1.16 3.04
N GLY A 54 -0.09 0.54 1.89
CA GLY A 54 -0.16 1.18 0.59
C GLY A 54 -0.80 2.57 0.60
N ILE A 55 -0.08 3.54 0.05
CA ILE A 55 -0.50 4.94 -0.11
C ILE A 55 -0.41 5.31 -1.58
N GLY A 56 -1.44 5.97 -2.12
CA GLY A 56 -1.39 6.51 -3.47
C GLY A 56 -2.60 7.37 -3.81
N TRP A 57 -2.54 8.00 -4.99
CA TRP A 57 -3.57 8.91 -5.47
C TRP A 57 -4.04 8.48 -6.85
N ASN A 58 -5.33 8.65 -7.13
CA ASN A 58 -5.91 8.38 -8.44
C ASN A 58 -5.32 9.29 -9.53
N LEU A 59 -5.71 9.08 -10.79
CA LEU A 59 -5.14 9.80 -11.93
C LEU A 59 -5.53 11.28 -11.97
N THR A 60 -6.72 11.62 -11.48
CA THR A 60 -7.26 12.98 -11.42
C THR A 60 -6.78 13.78 -10.21
N ASP A 61 -6.04 13.14 -9.30
CA ASP A 61 -5.42 13.77 -8.14
C ASP A 61 -6.43 14.41 -7.16
N ASP A 62 -7.62 13.81 -7.08
CA ASP A 62 -8.74 14.21 -6.22
C ASP A 62 -9.18 13.09 -5.25
N VAL A 63 -8.57 11.90 -5.33
CA VAL A 63 -8.79 10.79 -4.39
C VAL A 63 -7.46 10.23 -3.91
N MET A 64 -7.30 10.17 -2.59
CA MET A 64 -6.23 9.42 -1.94
C MET A 64 -6.73 8.04 -1.51
N TYR A 65 -5.91 7.02 -1.71
CA TYR A 65 -6.11 5.66 -1.22
C TYR A 65 -5.13 5.33 -0.09
N LEU A 66 -5.60 4.62 0.92
CA LEU A 66 -4.79 4.13 2.04
C LEU A 66 -5.22 2.72 2.42
N THR A 67 -4.26 1.80 2.48
CA THR A 67 -4.45 0.47 3.08
C THR A 67 -4.35 0.53 4.61
N ASP A 68 -5.28 -0.09 5.32
CA ASP A 68 -5.14 -0.41 6.75
C ASP A 68 -5.24 -1.93 6.94
N SER A 69 -4.08 -2.60 6.99
CA SER A 69 -3.95 -4.04 6.69
C SER A 69 -4.85 -4.94 7.56
N PRO A 70 -4.89 -4.84 8.90
CA PRO A 70 -5.71 -5.71 9.75
C PRO A 70 -7.22 -5.53 9.56
N THR A 71 -7.63 -4.43 8.92
CA THR A 71 -9.05 -4.19 8.62
C THR A 71 -9.52 -4.90 7.36
N GLY A 72 -8.58 -5.46 6.57
CA GLY A 72 -8.87 -6.06 5.25
C GLY A 72 -9.22 -5.02 4.18
N LYS A 73 -9.03 -3.72 4.43
CA LYS A 73 -9.61 -2.66 3.60
C LYS A 73 -8.57 -1.72 3.01
N ILE A 74 -8.87 -1.28 1.79
CA ILE A 74 -8.31 -0.07 1.19
C ILE A 74 -9.38 1.01 1.29
N PHE A 75 -9.06 2.10 1.97
CA PHE A 75 -9.92 3.27 2.09
C PHE A 75 -9.63 4.28 0.98
N ALA A 76 -10.65 5.02 0.58
CA ALA A 76 -10.54 6.22 -0.24
C ALA A 76 -10.92 7.46 0.57
N PHE A 77 -10.31 8.59 0.22
CA PHE A 77 -10.56 9.91 0.79
C PHE A 77 -10.66 10.90 -0.36
N ASP A 78 -11.53 11.90 -0.21
CA ASP A 78 -11.47 13.07 -1.09
C ASP A 78 -10.20 13.84 -0.75
N PHE A 79 -9.39 14.14 -1.76
CA PHE A 79 -8.07 14.75 -1.62
C PHE A 79 -8.05 16.12 -2.30
N ASP A 80 -7.67 17.15 -1.56
CA ASP A 80 -7.39 18.46 -2.13
C ASP A 80 -5.88 18.57 -2.38
N ALA A 81 -5.46 18.50 -3.64
CA ALA A 81 -4.05 18.59 -3.98
C ALA A 81 -3.39 19.88 -3.48
N SER A 82 -4.11 21.01 -3.52
CA SER A 82 -3.56 22.33 -3.17
C SER A 82 -3.21 22.45 -1.69
N THR A 83 -4.05 21.92 -0.81
CA THR A 83 -3.86 22.00 0.65
C THR A 83 -3.31 20.71 1.26
N GLY A 84 -3.48 19.59 0.53
CA GLY A 84 -3.19 18.23 0.98
C GLY A 84 -4.16 17.74 2.04
N ALA A 85 -5.33 18.36 2.16
CA ALA A 85 -6.38 17.91 3.03
C ALA A 85 -7.00 16.61 2.51
N ILE A 86 -7.40 15.75 3.46
CA ILE A 86 -8.16 14.52 3.17
C ILE A 86 -9.46 14.54 3.96
N THR A 87 -10.57 14.19 3.30
CA THR A 87 -11.92 14.15 3.91
C THR A 87 -12.72 12.95 3.40
N ASN A 88 -13.94 12.74 3.92
CA ASN A 88 -14.90 11.75 3.39
C ASN A 88 -14.34 10.32 3.23
N ARG A 89 -13.74 9.80 4.32
CA ARG A 89 -13.24 8.41 4.39
C ARG A 89 -14.36 7.43 4.01
N ARG A 90 -14.08 6.57 3.03
CA ARG A 90 -14.99 5.50 2.57
C ARG A 90 -14.20 4.24 2.24
N VAL A 91 -14.85 3.09 2.32
CA VAL A 91 -14.25 1.82 1.85
C VAL A 91 -14.24 1.85 0.32
N HIS A 92 -13.06 1.71 -0.27
CA HIS A 92 -12.91 1.53 -1.71
C HIS A 92 -12.89 0.05 -2.09
N PHE A 93 -12.19 -0.75 -1.30
CA PHE A 93 -12.08 -2.19 -1.48
C PHE A 93 -12.02 -2.88 -0.12
N ASP A 94 -12.71 -4.01 0.01
CA ASP A 94 -12.67 -4.90 1.17
C ASP A 94 -12.36 -6.31 0.64
N ILE A 95 -11.26 -6.90 1.11
CA ILE A 95 -10.81 -8.23 0.69
C ILE A 95 -11.54 -9.36 1.43
N GLY A 96 -12.24 -9.05 2.52
CA GLY A 96 -12.82 -10.01 3.44
C GLY A 96 -11.93 -10.33 4.64
N GLU A 97 -12.41 -11.25 5.48
CA GLU A 97 -11.73 -11.65 6.71
C GLU A 97 -10.48 -12.50 6.44
N ALA A 98 -9.51 -12.42 7.36
CA ALA A 98 -8.28 -13.23 7.37
C ALA A 98 -7.30 -13.02 6.20
N LEU A 99 -7.49 -12.00 5.36
CA LEU A 99 -6.51 -11.55 4.37
C LEU A 99 -6.17 -10.09 4.59
N GLU A 100 -4.90 -9.74 4.39
CA GLU A 100 -4.41 -8.39 4.63
C GLU A 100 -3.91 -7.77 3.33
N PRO A 101 -4.60 -6.74 2.78
CA PRO A 101 -3.98 -5.91 1.76
C PRO A 101 -2.75 -5.23 2.37
N ASP A 102 -1.67 -5.11 1.61
CA ASP A 102 -0.42 -4.50 2.06
C ASP A 102 -0.09 -3.26 1.18
N GLY A 103 1.11 -3.17 0.63
CA GLY A 103 1.49 -2.15 -0.34
C GLY A 103 0.76 -2.31 -1.67
N PHE A 104 0.62 -1.20 -2.41
CA PHE A 104 0.05 -1.22 -3.76
C PHE A 104 0.73 -0.23 -4.72
N ALA A 105 0.50 -0.44 -6.01
CA ALA A 105 0.81 0.52 -7.07
C ALA A 105 -0.43 0.81 -7.93
N ILE A 106 -0.41 1.91 -8.69
CA ILE A 106 -1.52 2.29 -9.57
C ILE A 106 -1.01 2.29 -11.01
N ASP A 107 -1.77 1.70 -11.93
CA ASP A 107 -1.46 1.73 -13.37
C ASP A 107 -2.06 2.97 -14.08
N VAL A 108 -1.69 3.16 -15.35
CA VAL A 108 -2.19 4.28 -16.17
C VAL A 108 -3.68 4.20 -16.51
N GLU A 109 -4.35 3.09 -16.19
CA GLU A 109 -5.81 2.93 -16.32
C GLU A 109 -6.53 3.23 -14.99
N GLY A 110 -5.78 3.61 -13.94
CA GLY A 110 -6.31 3.91 -12.62
C GLY A 110 -6.61 2.68 -11.77
N CYS A 111 -6.17 1.49 -12.18
CA CYS A 111 -6.35 0.29 -11.38
C CYS A 111 -5.28 0.18 -10.30
N ILE A 112 -5.69 -0.24 -9.10
CA ILE A 112 -4.80 -0.54 -7.97
C ILE A 112 -4.32 -1.98 -8.10
N TRP A 113 -3.01 -2.17 -8.08
CA TRP A 113 -2.36 -3.47 -7.96
C TRP A 113 -1.94 -3.67 -6.51
N SER A 114 -2.74 -4.39 -5.73
CA SER A 114 -2.57 -4.55 -4.28
C SER A 114 -1.97 -5.91 -3.94
N ALA A 115 -0.84 -5.90 -3.22
CA ALA A 115 -0.30 -7.11 -2.62
C ALA A 115 -1.21 -7.60 -1.49
N VAL A 116 -1.29 -8.92 -1.33
CA VAL A 116 -2.06 -9.57 -0.26
C VAL A 116 -1.12 -10.38 0.61
N TYR A 117 -0.80 -9.83 1.80
CA TYR A 117 0.02 -10.51 2.79
C TYR A 117 -0.75 -11.72 3.36
N GLY A 118 -0.05 -12.86 3.46
CA GLY A 118 -0.66 -14.16 3.75
C GLY A 118 -1.49 -14.77 2.62
N GLY A 119 -1.76 -14.02 1.53
CA GLY A 119 -2.65 -14.44 0.44
C GLY A 119 -1.95 -14.94 -0.81
N GLY A 120 -0.63 -14.74 -0.93
CA GLY A 120 0.18 -15.28 -2.03
C GLY A 120 -0.13 -14.72 -3.41
N LYS A 121 -0.61 -13.47 -3.47
CA LYS A 121 -1.06 -12.87 -4.72
C LYS A 121 -0.97 -11.35 -4.73
N VAL A 122 -1.02 -10.80 -5.94
CA VAL A 122 -1.33 -9.39 -6.21
C VAL A 122 -2.66 -9.34 -6.94
N LEU A 123 -3.60 -8.53 -6.44
CA LEU A 123 -4.90 -8.30 -7.07
C LEU A 123 -4.86 -7.01 -7.90
N ARG A 124 -5.44 -7.05 -9.10
CA ARG A 124 -5.73 -5.86 -9.91
C ARG A 124 -7.18 -5.43 -9.66
N ILE A 125 -7.35 -4.27 -9.03
CA ILE A 125 -8.64 -3.71 -8.61
C ILE A 125 -8.94 -2.49 -9.48
N SER A 126 -10.08 -2.52 -10.16
CA SER A 126 -10.56 -1.41 -11.00
C SER A 126 -10.86 -0.14 -10.19
N PRO A 127 -10.96 1.04 -10.83
CA PRO A 127 -11.40 2.29 -10.18
C PRO A 127 -12.77 2.20 -9.49
N ALA A 128 -13.59 1.20 -9.83
CA ALA A 128 -14.88 0.93 -9.20
C ALA A 128 -14.78 -0.01 -7.97
N GLY A 129 -13.58 -0.39 -7.53
CA GLY A 129 -13.36 -1.28 -6.39
C GLY A 129 -13.59 -2.77 -6.70
N LYS A 130 -13.61 -3.17 -7.98
CA LYS A 130 -13.80 -4.57 -8.39
C LYS A 130 -12.49 -5.23 -8.78
N VAL A 131 -12.26 -6.46 -8.32
CA VAL A 131 -11.14 -7.30 -8.79
C VAL A 131 -11.38 -7.67 -10.25
N ILE A 132 -10.40 -7.38 -11.11
CA ILE A 132 -10.42 -7.62 -12.56
C ILE A 132 -9.19 -8.39 -13.04
N GLY A 133 -8.29 -8.78 -12.14
CA GLY A 133 -7.10 -9.57 -12.45
C GLY A 133 -6.36 -10.00 -11.20
N GLN A 134 -5.47 -10.99 -11.35
CA GLN A 134 -4.68 -11.56 -10.27
C GLN A 134 -3.35 -12.08 -10.80
N ILE A 135 -2.30 -11.95 -10.00
CA ILE A 135 -1.01 -12.64 -10.16
C ILE A 135 -0.83 -13.53 -8.94
N ASP A 136 -0.62 -14.83 -9.16
CA ASP A 136 -0.28 -15.77 -8.10
C ASP A 136 1.24 -15.87 -7.92
N LEU A 137 1.68 -15.88 -6.66
CA LEU A 137 3.08 -16.01 -6.28
C LEU A 137 3.30 -17.29 -5.47
N PRO A 138 4.49 -17.91 -5.56
CA PRO A 138 4.78 -19.17 -4.85
C PRO A 138 5.12 -18.97 -3.36
N THR A 139 4.77 -17.81 -2.78
CA THR A 139 4.96 -17.46 -1.37
C THR A 139 3.80 -16.61 -0.88
N ARG A 140 3.37 -16.81 0.37
CA ARG A 140 2.15 -16.19 0.89
C ARG A 140 2.35 -14.74 1.34
N ASN A 141 3.56 -14.36 1.75
CA ASN A 141 3.86 -13.04 2.34
C ASN A 141 4.24 -12.03 1.26
N VAL A 142 3.30 -11.69 0.36
CA VAL A 142 3.49 -10.68 -0.67
C VAL A 142 3.29 -9.30 -0.06
N THR A 143 4.27 -8.39 -0.22
CA THR A 143 4.28 -7.12 0.54
C THR A 143 4.02 -5.88 -0.30
N CYS A 144 4.75 -5.64 -1.39
CA CYS A 144 4.52 -4.42 -2.18
C CYS A 144 4.88 -4.60 -3.67
N PRO A 145 3.99 -4.21 -4.61
CA PRO A 145 4.30 -4.10 -6.02
C PRO A 145 4.77 -2.69 -6.39
N ALA A 146 5.69 -2.59 -7.35
CA ALA A 146 6.12 -1.35 -7.97
C ALA A 146 6.28 -1.53 -9.48
N PHE A 147 5.86 -0.53 -10.26
CA PHE A 147 5.99 -0.57 -11.71
C PHE A 147 7.37 -0.12 -12.19
N VAL A 148 7.90 -0.82 -13.20
CA VAL A 148 9.01 -0.40 -14.05
C VAL A 148 8.59 -0.64 -15.50
N GLY A 149 8.15 0.41 -16.19
CA GLY A 149 7.52 0.26 -17.50
C GLY A 149 6.21 -0.54 -17.37
N THR A 150 6.11 -1.67 -18.09
CA THR A 150 4.98 -2.62 -17.98
C THR A 150 5.22 -3.76 -17.01
N GLU A 151 6.40 -3.83 -16.39
CA GLU A 151 6.75 -4.86 -15.41
C GLU A 151 6.34 -4.43 -14.01
N LEU A 152 5.76 -5.34 -13.25
CA LEU A 152 5.64 -5.25 -11.79
C LEU A 152 6.80 -5.97 -11.13
N PHE A 153 7.56 -5.23 -10.33
CA PHE A 153 8.49 -5.76 -9.35
C PHE A 153 7.75 -5.93 -8.03
N ILE A 154 7.79 -7.13 -7.46
CA ILE A 154 6.95 -7.50 -6.31
C ILE A 154 7.86 -8.01 -5.20
N THR A 155 7.89 -7.27 -4.08
CA THR A 155 8.60 -7.68 -2.87
C THR A 155 7.76 -8.66 -2.05
N THR A 156 8.46 -9.52 -1.31
CA THR A 156 7.86 -10.49 -0.39
C THR A 156 8.67 -10.54 0.90
N ALA A 157 8.04 -10.94 2.00
CA ALA A 157 8.73 -11.22 3.26
C ALA A 157 9.01 -12.73 3.40
N LYS A 158 9.98 -13.08 4.24
CA LYS A 158 10.16 -14.48 4.66
C LYS A 158 8.99 -14.86 5.58
N ASP A 159 8.63 -16.13 5.63
CA ASP A 159 7.80 -16.65 6.73
C ASP A 159 8.52 -16.49 8.07
N ASP A 160 7.80 -16.04 9.09
CA ASP A 160 8.33 -15.83 10.45
C ASP A 160 8.72 -17.15 11.12
N THR A 161 8.00 -18.21 10.78
CA THR A 161 8.28 -19.59 11.19
C THR A 161 8.30 -20.49 9.98
N ASP A 162 9.24 -21.44 9.97
CA ASP A 162 9.26 -22.49 8.95
C ASP A 162 8.00 -23.35 9.14
N ASP A 163 6.99 -23.14 8.30
CA ASP A 163 5.74 -23.88 8.28
C ASP A 163 5.87 -25.04 7.28
N ASP A 164 6.12 -26.25 7.79
CA ASP A 164 6.28 -27.47 6.98
C ASP A 164 5.03 -27.79 6.14
N ARG A 165 3.87 -27.18 6.44
CA ARG A 165 2.65 -27.31 5.63
C ARG A 165 2.70 -26.46 4.36
N LEU A 166 3.58 -25.46 4.31
CA LEU A 166 3.75 -24.53 3.20
C LEU A 166 5.22 -24.47 2.74
N PRO A 167 5.82 -25.61 2.33
CA PRO A 167 7.24 -25.70 2.02
C PRO A 167 7.64 -24.81 0.84
N HIS A 168 6.72 -24.57 -0.09
CA HIS A 168 6.94 -23.62 -1.18
C HIS A 168 7.04 -22.18 -0.67
N SER A 169 6.14 -21.76 0.22
CA SER A 169 6.19 -20.41 0.78
C SER A 169 7.48 -20.15 1.53
N VAL A 170 7.90 -21.10 2.38
CA VAL A 170 9.15 -21.01 3.13
C VAL A 170 10.36 -20.91 2.19
N ARG A 171 10.39 -21.71 1.12
CA ARG A 171 11.50 -21.73 0.14
C ARG A 171 11.59 -20.44 -0.69
N TYR A 172 10.46 -19.81 -0.95
CA TYR A 172 10.31 -18.75 -1.94
C TYR A 172 10.00 -17.37 -1.33
N GLY A 173 9.72 -17.30 -0.02
CA GLY A 173 9.53 -16.06 0.73
C GLY A 173 10.83 -15.24 0.86
N GLY A 174 10.67 -13.93 0.98
CA GLY A 174 11.79 -12.97 1.07
C GLY A 174 12.48 -12.68 -0.25
N ARG A 175 11.93 -13.18 -1.37
CA ARG A 175 12.46 -12.96 -2.73
C ARG A 175 11.81 -11.75 -3.40
N LEU A 176 12.47 -11.26 -4.44
CA LEU A 176 11.92 -10.28 -5.38
C LEU A 176 11.42 -11.00 -6.63
N TYR A 177 10.21 -10.69 -7.06
CA TYR A 177 9.59 -11.23 -8.28
C TYR A 177 9.43 -10.13 -9.32
N ARG A 178 9.33 -10.54 -10.57
CA ARG A 178 9.09 -9.66 -11.71
C ARG A 178 8.11 -10.29 -12.69
N VAL A 179 7.08 -9.55 -13.07
CA VAL A 179 6.05 -10.00 -14.02
C VAL A 179 5.72 -8.86 -14.97
N ASP A 180 5.80 -9.10 -16.27
CA ASP A 180 5.25 -8.16 -17.27
C ASP A 180 3.72 -8.30 -17.30
N VAL A 181 3.01 -7.22 -16.97
CA VAL A 181 1.55 -7.20 -16.91
C VAL A 181 0.93 -6.50 -18.12
N GLY A 182 1.74 -6.06 -19.09
CA GLY A 182 1.30 -5.45 -20.35
C GLY A 182 0.71 -4.05 -20.22
N VAL A 183 0.55 -3.52 -19.00
CA VAL A 183 0.07 -2.15 -18.72
C VAL A 183 1.13 -1.37 -17.97
N ARG A 184 1.29 -0.09 -18.30
CA ARG A 184 2.28 0.78 -17.66
C ARG A 184 1.82 1.26 -16.28
N GLY A 185 2.77 1.46 -15.39
CA GLY A 185 2.53 2.14 -14.11
C GLY A 185 2.30 3.64 -14.26
N LYS A 186 1.52 4.21 -13.33
CA LYS A 186 1.48 5.66 -13.09
C LYS A 186 2.90 6.12 -12.65
N PRO A 187 3.45 7.21 -13.22
CA PRO A 187 4.70 7.79 -12.74
C PRO A 187 4.67 8.09 -11.24
N LYS A 188 5.78 7.83 -10.55
CA LYS A 188 5.94 8.18 -9.13
C LYS A 188 6.34 9.65 -9.01
N ASN A 189 5.78 10.34 -8.01
CA ASN A 189 6.22 11.69 -7.66
C ASN A 189 7.50 11.64 -6.82
N GLU A 190 8.24 12.74 -6.82
CA GLU A 190 9.45 12.92 -6.01
C GLU A 190 9.20 13.91 -4.89
N PHE A 191 9.75 13.65 -3.71
CA PHE A 191 9.69 14.59 -2.61
C PHE A 191 10.45 15.86 -3.00
N ARG A 192 9.82 17.02 -2.79
CA ARG A 192 10.44 18.32 -3.05
C ARG A 192 10.95 18.87 -1.74
N PHE A 193 12.24 19.16 -1.66
CA PHE A 193 12.83 19.81 -0.50
C PHE A 193 12.92 21.32 -0.75
N GLN A 194 12.42 22.12 0.21
CA GLN A 194 12.60 23.57 0.26
C GLN A 194 13.42 23.89 1.51
N GLY A 195 14.72 24.10 1.31
CA GLY A 195 15.66 24.48 2.36
C GLY A 195 16.83 25.26 1.80
#